data_AF-A0A518G3D5-F1
#
_entry.id   AF-A0A518G3D5-F1
#
_cell.length_a   1.000
_cell.length_b   1.000
_cell.length_c   1.000
_cell.angle_alpha   90.00
_cell.angle_beta   90.00
_cell.angle_gamma   90.00
#
_symmetry.space_group_name_H-M   'P 1'
#
loop_
_entity.id
_entity.type
_entity.pdbx_description
1 polymer ?
#
loop_
_entity_poly.entity_id
_entity_poly.type
_entity_poly.pdbx_seq_one_letter_code
_entity_poly.pdbx_strand_id
1 'polypeptide(L)'
;MSTRKILTPEQKIAIVREHLIEKVPVSEVCDKHGISVVNFYNWQKLLFENGAGAFERKKNAANVRMQQDANAAKIEKLEAKLQQKNEVIAELLQEHVELKKELGES
;
A
#
# COMPACT_ATOMS: atom_id res chain seq x y z
N MET A 1 -26.57 22.60 -25.36
CA MET A 1 -25.89 22.11 -24.14
C MET A 1 -24.54 21.54 -24.58
N SER A 2 -23.44 22.17 -24.18
CA SER A 2 -22.11 21.69 -24.59
C SER A 2 -21.80 20.37 -23.88
N THR A 3 -21.73 19.29 -24.64
CA THR A 3 -21.41 17.95 -24.14
C THR A 3 -19.99 17.96 -23.58
N ARG A 4 -19.87 17.74 -22.27
CA ARG A 4 -18.57 17.69 -21.58
C ARG A 4 -17.77 16.51 -22.15
N LYS A 5 -16.74 16.78 -22.94
CA LYS A 5 -15.86 15.75 -23.50
C LYS A 5 -15.10 15.08 -22.34
N ILE A 6 -15.34 13.79 -22.12
CA ILE A 6 -14.64 13.01 -21.10
C ILE A 6 -13.34 12.49 -21.72
N LEU A 7 -12.21 12.93 -21.18
CA LEU A 7 -10.88 12.49 -21.60
C LEU A 7 -10.40 11.35 -20.68
N THR A 8 -9.88 10.28 -21.28
CA THR A 8 -9.30 9.15 -20.54
C THR A 8 -7.98 9.57 -19.87
N PRO A 9 -7.50 8.82 -18.86
CA PRO A 9 -6.19 9.08 -18.25
C PRO A 9 -5.04 9.11 -19.27
N GLU A 10 -5.05 8.19 -20.25
CA GLU A 10 -4.03 8.08 -21.30
C GLU A 10 -4.04 9.31 -22.20
N GLN A 11 -5.23 9.80 -22.56
CA GLN A 11 -5.37 11.03 -23.35
C GLN A 11 -4.84 12.24 -22.59
N LYS A 12 -5.13 12.36 -21.29
CA LYS A 12 -4.59 13.46 -20.46
C LYS A 12 -3.07 13.44 -20.42
N ILE A 13 -2.46 12.26 -20.30
CA ILE A 13 -0.99 12.10 -20.34
C ILE A 13 -0.44 12.53 -21.70
N ALA A 14 -1.08 12.11 -22.80
CA ALA A 14 -0.64 12.48 -24.15
C ALA A 14 -0.66 14.00 -24.38
N ILE A 15 -1.72 14.67 -23.92
CA ILE A 15 -1.86 16.13 -23.98
C ILE A 15 -0.76 16.82 -23.17
N VAL A 16 -0.51 16.37 -21.93
CA VAL A 16 0.55 16.94 -21.09
C VAL A 16 1.93 16.71 -21.70
N ARG A 17 2.17 15.54 -22.32
CA ARG A 17 3.41 15.21 -23.04
C ARG A 17 3.66 16.15 -24.22
N GLU A 18 2.64 16.53 -24.98
CA GLU A 18 2.75 17.42 -26.14
C GLU A 18 3.42 18.75 -25.77
N HIS A 19 3.03 19.35 -24.64
CA HIS A 19 3.71 20.54 -24.13
C HIS A 19 5.11 20.25 -23.57
N LEU A 20 5.23 19.22 -22.70
CA LEU A 20 6.46 19.01 -21.93
C LEU A 20 7.62 18.47 -22.77
N ILE A 21 7.33 17.60 -23.73
CA ILE A 21 8.34 16.91 -24.57
C ILE A 21 8.46 17.60 -25.92
N GLU A 22 7.35 17.79 -26.64
CA GLU A 22 7.36 18.36 -27.99
C GLU A 22 7.42 19.91 -27.99
N LYS A 23 7.39 20.53 -26.80
CA LYS A 23 7.53 21.98 -26.57
C LYS A 23 6.45 22.83 -27.25
N VAL A 24 5.29 22.24 -27.57
CA VAL A 24 4.14 22.98 -28.10
C VAL A 24 3.62 23.95 -27.03
N PRO A 25 3.32 25.23 -27.36
CA PRO A 25 2.78 26.18 -26.39
C PRO A 25 1.48 25.70 -25.74
N VAL A 26 1.30 25.98 -24.44
CA VAL A 26 0.11 25.54 -23.68
C VAL A 26 -1.19 26.06 -24.30
N SER A 27 -1.18 27.29 -24.84
CA SER A 27 -2.33 27.87 -25.54
C SER A 27 -2.77 27.02 -26.73
N GLU A 28 -1.82 26.63 -27.57
CA GLU A 28 -2.08 25.80 -28.76
C GLU A 28 -2.55 24.39 -28.38
N VAL A 29 -1.95 23.78 -27.35
CA VAL A 29 -2.41 22.49 -26.81
C VAL A 29 -3.84 22.60 -26.28
N CYS A 30 -4.16 23.67 -25.55
CA CYS A 30 -5.48 23.87 -24.98
C CYS A 30 -6.55 24.07 -26.07
N ASP A 31 -6.25 24.88 -27.09
CA ASP A 31 -7.13 25.15 -28.21
C ASP A 31 -7.38 23.88 -29.05
N LYS A 32 -6.32 23.14 -29.37
CA LYS A 32 -6.38 21.89 -30.15
C LYS A 32 -7.26 20.83 -29.50
N HIS A 33 -7.15 20.68 -28.17
CA HIS A 33 -7.88 19.63 -27.44
C HIS A 33 -9.19 20.12 -26.81
N GLY A 34 -9.51 21.41 -26.91
CA GLY A 34 -10.72 22.03 -26.35
C GLY A 34 -10.75 21.97 -24.82
N ILE A 35 -9.59 22.16 -24.17
CA ILE A 35 -9.44 22.09 -22.71
C ILE A 35 -9.11 23.47 -22.13
N SER A 36 -9.46 23.70 -20.88
CA SER A 36 -9.04 24.91 -20.18
C SER A 36 -7.58 24.79 -19.72
N VAL A 37 -6.88 25.92 -19.71
CA VAL A 37 -5.51 26.05 -19.18
C VAL A 37 -5.41 25.57 -17.73
N VAL A 38 -6.44 25.84 -16.92
CA VAL A 38 -6.53 25.37 -15.53
C VAL A 38 -6.53 23.84 -15.45
N ASN A 39 -7.29 23.16 -16.31
CA ASN A 39 -7.31 21.69 -16.35
C ASN A 39 -5.96 21.12 -16.77
N PHE A 40 -5.30 21.74 -17.75
CA PHE A 40 -3.95 21.34 -18.18
C PHE A 40 -2.97 21.36 -17.00
N TYR A 41 -2.87 22.48 -16.29
CA TYR A 41 -1.94 22.60 -15.15
C TYR A 41 -2.31 21.69 -13.98
N ASN A 42 -3.60 21.45 -13.74
CA ASN A 42 -4.03 20.47 -12.73
C ASN A 42 -3.56 19.05 -13.09
N TRP A 43 -3.62 18.65 -14.36
CA TRP A 43 -3.11 17.34 -14.80
C TRP A 43 -1.59 17.27 -14.75
N GLN A 44 -0.90 18.33 -15.15
CA GLN A 44 0.55 18.42 -15.04
C GLN A 44 0.99 18.25 -13.58
N LYS A 45 0.35 18.96 -12.64
CA LYS A 45 0.61 18.84 -11.21
C LYS A 45 0.37 17.41 -10.72
N LEU A 46 -0.79 16.83 -11.04
CA LEU A 46 -1.15 15.47 -10.64
C LEU A 46 -0.14 14.43 -11.17
N LEU A 47 0.33 14.60 -12.40
CA LEU A 47 1.35 13.72 -13.01
C LEU A 47 2.66 13.75 -12.21
N PHE A 48 3.14 14.94 -11.84
CA PHE A 48 4.39 15.06 -11.10
C PHE A 48 4.26 14.63 -9.63
N GLU A 49 3.12 14.87 -8.98
CA GLU A 49 2.86 14.41 -7.62
C GLU A 49 2.81 12.88 -7.51
N ASN A 50 2.21 12.22 -8.51
CA ASN A 50 2.11 10.75 -8.53
C ASN A 50 3.24 10.07 -9.31
N GLY A 51 4.14 10.85 -9.91
CA GLY A 51 5.18 10.35 -10.80
C GLY A 51 6.21 9.47 -10.09
N ALA A 52 6.43 9.68 -8.79
CA ALA A 52 7.37 8.88 -8.00
C ALA A 52 7.12 7.37 -8.11
N GLY A 53 5.85 6.95 -8.09
CA GLY A 53 5.45 5.54 -8.20
C GLY A 53 5.84 4.88 -9.53
N ALA A 54 6.05 5.65 -10.60
CA ALA A 54 6.52 5.12 -11.88
C ALA A 54 8.01 4.73 -11.84
N PHE A 55 8.79 5.34 -10.94
CA PHE A 55 10.23 5.08 -10.77
C PHE A 55 10.52 4.12 -9.62
N GLU A 56 9.52 3.80 -8.79
CA GLU A 56 9.67 2.76 -7.79
C GLU A 56 9.98 1.43 -8.46
N ARG A 57 11.12 0.84 -8.06
CA ARG A 57 11.41 -0.54 -8.44
C ARG A 57 10.35 -1.42 -7.80
N LYS A 58 9.49 -2.04 -8.63
CA LYS A 58 8.61 -3.12 -8.17
C LYS A 58 9.48 -4.12 -7.43
N LYS A 59 9.26 -4.26 -6.11
CA LYS A 59 9.94 -5.31 -5.33
C LYS A 59 9.72 -6.61 -6.07
N ASN A 60 10.79 -7.34 -6.36
CA ASN A 60 10.70 -8.59 -7.10
C ASN A 60 9.62 -9.45 -6.44
N ALA A 61 8.56 -9.78 -7.18
CA ALA A 61 7.37 -10.43 -6.62
C ALA A 61 7.75 -11.75 -5.91
N ALA A 62 8.79 -12.43 -6.40
CA ALA A 62 9.37 -13.60 -5.74
C ALA A 62 9.97 -13.28 -4.36
N ASN A 63 10.70 -12.16 -4.24
CA ASN A 63 11.27 -11.73 -2.96
C ASN A 63 10.19 -11.29 -1.97
N VAL A 64 9.13 -10.64 -2.44
CA VAL A 64 7.99 -10.25 -1.59
C VAL A 64 7.30 -11.50 -1.04
N ARG A 65 7.02 -12.48 -1.91
CA ARG A 65 6.39 -13.73 -1.51
C ARG A 65 7.26 -14.54 -0.55
N MET A 66 8.55 -14.68 -0.84
CA MET A 66 9.50 -15.36 0.05
C MET A 66 9.56 -14.69 1.43
N GLN A 67 9.52 -13.36 1.49
CA GLN A 67 9.49 -12.64 2.77
C GLN A 67 8.17 -12.88 3.53
N GLN A 68 7.04 -12.93 2.83
CA GLN A 68 5.74 -13.24 3.42
C GLN A 68 5.71 -14.66 3.99
N ASP A 69 6.20 -15.65 3.22
CA ASP A 69 6.28 -17.05 3.65
C ASP A 69 7.19 -17.21 4.88
N ALA A 70 8.35 -16.55 4.87
CA ALA A 70 9.27 -16.54 6.02
C ALA A 70 8.65 -15.90 7.27
N ASN A 71 7.86 -14.83 7.09
CA ASN A 71 7.14 -14.19 8.19
C ASN A 71 6.04 -15.10 8.74
N ALA A 72 5.28 -15.79 7.87
CA ALA A 72 4.24 -16.73 8.27
C ALA A 72 4.82 -17.89 9.09
N ALA A 73 5.92 -18.50 8.63
CA ALA A 73 6.61 -19.55 9.38
C ALA A 73 7.13 -19.07 10.74
N LYS A 74 7.56 -17.80 10.84
CA LYS A 74 7.98 -17.21 12.11
C LYS A 74 6.81 -17.00 13.07
N ILE A 75 5.65 -16.57 12.56
CA ILE A 75 4.42 -16.40 13.36
C ILE A 75 4.00 -17.75 13.93
N GLU A 76 3.90 -18.78 13.10
CA GLU A 76 3.51 -20.13 13.52
C GLU A 76 4.44 -20.66 14.64
N LYS A 77 5.75 -20.48 14.47
CA LYS A 77 6.73 -20.88 15.50
C LYS A 77 6.56 -20.12 16.82
N LEU A 78 6.23 -18.83 16.75
CA LEU A 78 6.01 -18.01 17.95
C LEU A 78 4.70 -18.38 18.64
N GLU A 79 3.65 -18.66 17.88
CA GLU A 79 2.35 -19.14 18.39
C GLU A 79 2.49 -20.49 19.08
N ALA A 80 3.20 -21.45 18.47
CA ALA A 80 3.48 -22.74 19.08
C ALA A 80 4.24 -22.60 20.41
N LYS A 81 5.21 -21.68 20.47
CA LYS A 81 5.98 -21.39 21.69
C LYS A 81 5.12 -20.74 22.78
N LEU A 82 4.20 -19.85 22.40
CA LEU A 82 3.24 -19.27 23.34
C LEU A 82 2.30 -20.34 23.90
N GLN A 83 1.79 -21.22 23.04
CA GLN A 83 0.91 -22.31 23.44
C GLN A 83 1.59 -23.24 24.46
N GLN A 84 2.80 -23.70 24.15
CA GLN A 84 3.58 -24.54 25.07
C GLN A 84 3.81 -23.85 26.43
N LYS A 85 4.10 -22.55 26.42
CA LYS A 85 4.28 -21.79 27.66
C LYS A 85 2.99 -21.68 28.47
N ASN A 86 1.86 -21.47 27.80
CA ASN A 86 0.56 -21.38 28.45
C ASN A 86 0.17 -22.70 29.10
N GLU A 87 0.45 -23.83 28.44
CA GLU A 87 0.21 -25.18 28.98
C GLU A 87 1.02 -25.43 30.25
N VAL A 88 2.34 -25.19 30.21
CA VAL A 88 3.21 -25.35 31.39
C VAL A 88 2.78 -24.43 32.54
N ILE A 89 2.36 -23.20 32.24
CA ILE A 89 1.85 -22.28 33.27
C ILE A 89 0.55 -22.82 33.87
N ALA A 90 -0.37 -23.35 33.06
CA ALA A 90 -1.62 -23.90 33.55
C ALA A 90 -1.40 -25.10 34.47
N GLU A 91 -0.48 -26.01 34.11
CA GLU A 91 -0.09 -27.14 34.96
C GLU A 91 0.48 -26.67 36.30
N LEU A 92 1.47 -25.77 36.28
CA LEU A 92 2.09 -25.23 37.50
C LEU A 92 1.09 -24.47 38.38
N LEU A 93 0.17 -23.71 37.77
CA LEU A 93 -0.89 -23.02 38.50
C LEU A 93 -1.85 -24.01 39.17
N GLN A 94 -2.18 -25.12 38.49
CA GLN A 94 -3.03 -26.15 39.06
C GLN A 94 -2.37 -26.80 40.28
N GLU A 95 -1.10 -27.21 40.16
CA GLU A 95 -0.31 -27.75 41.28
C GLU A 95 -0.25 -26.76 42.46
N HIS A 96 -0.02 -25.47 42.18
CA HIS A 96 0.00 -24.43 43.22
C HIS A 96 -1.35 -24.26 43.94
N VAL A 97 -2.46 -24.34 43.21
CA VAL A 97 -3.81 -24.22 43.78
C VAL A 97 -4.13 -25.44 44.66
N GLU A 98 -3.74 -26.64 44.23
CA GLU A 98 -3.90 -27.87 45.00
C GLU A 98 -3.10 -27.82 46.31
N LEU A 99 -1.82 -27.43 46.23
CA LEU A 99 -0.97 -27.24 47.42
C LEU A 99 -1.52 -26.20 48.40
N LYS A 100 -2.04 -25.07 47.91
CA LYS A 100 -2.68 -24.06 48.78
C LYS A 100 -3.91 -24.60 49.51
N LYS A 101 -4.71 -25.43 48.85
CA LYS A 101 -5.88 -26.08 49.47
C LYS A 101 -5.46 -27.09 50.53
N GLU A 102 -4.40 -27.84 50.31
CA GLU A 102 -3.85 -28.79 51.30
C GLU A 102 -3.27 -28.08 52.54
N LEU A 103 -2.62 -26.93 52.35
CA LEU A 103 -2.01 -26.14 53.43
C LEU A 103 -3.02 -25.30 54.23
N GLY A 104 -4.30 -25.28 53.87
CA GLY A 104 -5.36 -24.57 54.60
C GLY A 104 -5.30 -23.05 54.50
N GLU A 105 -4.42 -22.50 53.65
CA GLU A 105 -4.33 -21.08 53.33
C GLU A 105 -5.32 -20.77 52.18
N SER A 106 -6.62 -20.64 52.52
CA SER A 106 -7.62 -20.01 51.63
C SER A 106 -7.60 -18.50 51.74
#